data_AF-A0A9D3B9L4-F1
#
_entry.id   AF-A0A9D3B9L4-F1
#
_cell.length_a   1.000
_cell.length_b   1.000
_cell.length_c   1.000
_cell.angle_alpha   90.00
_cell.angle_beta   90.00
_cell.angle_gamma   90.00
#
_symmetry.space_group_name_H-M   'P 1'
#
loop_
_entity.id
_entity.type
_entity.pdbx_description
1 polymer ?
#
loop_
_entity_poly.entity_id
_entity_poly.type
_entity_poly.pdbx_seq_one_letter_code
_entity_poly.pdbx_strand_id
1 'polypeptide(L)'
;MTTPGIRVANPGAPLNRQRAVLLATKESGLYRDKKLWFPVSHPQLLYQATALECAEKLLRADGVSSPTRQQRLGKLVLSFGQNQNAPFHWLVENDVGYMKCIVDEHRLETSNPHKKGDAVNQWVKDFLTEYTESFPQVSNTLEANVDRCIHGQTGFEHLTFEEMWDLYSNFSIQKREPERFTQEQKETIQRAHTSVTRWLNTPVTRSTSVQMRRFRKYVHDRKQEESSSSQRDSLSSLDNDDEDAEKVAASVEDSLTSKRPVTGDAETRKLLKTCCSCFYSWCRSSWPLCSCWSSWSRVRCWIFCCCVGPTHC
;
A
#
# COMPACT_ATOMS: atom_id res chain seq x y z
N MET A 1 14.71 -5.24 -28.92
CA MET A 1 14.78 -5.13 -27.44
C MET A 1 13.90 -6.21 -26.82
N THR A 2 14.49 -7.05 -25.97
CA THR A 2 13.78 -8.10 -25.22
C THR A 2 12.93 -7.52 -24.10
N THR A 3 11.94 -8.28 -23.62
CA THR A 3 11.16 -7.96 -22.42
C THR A 3 12.10 -7.81 -21.21
N PRO A 4 11.92 -6.80 -20.34
CA PRO A 4 12.79 -6.60 -19.19
C PRO A 4 12.75 -7.75 -18.18
N GLY A 5 13.90 -8.02 -17.55
CA GLY A 5 14.10 -9.08 -16.56
C GLY A 5 13.46 -8.80 -15.19
N ILE A 6 12.13 -8.93 -15.09
CA ILE A 6 11.41 -8.72 -13.83
C ILE A 6 11.71 -9.83 -12.81
N ARG A 7 12.22 -9.43 -11.64
CA ARG A 7 12.45 -10.33 -10.51
C ARG A 7 11.16 -10.59 -9.75
N VAL A 8 10.62 -11.81 -9.81
CA VAL A 8 9.34 -12.19 -9.14
C VAL A 8 9.59 -12.84 -7.78
N ALA A 9 8.79 -12.50 -6.77
CA ALA A 9 8.96 -12.99 -5.40
C ALA A 9 8.60 -14.47 -5.20
N ASN A 10 7.51 -14.95 -5.82
CA ASN A 10 7.25 -16.38 -6.02
C ASN A 10 6.85 -16.63 -7.48
N PRO A 11 7.73 -17.21 -8.32
CA PRO A 11 7.41 -17.59 -9.69
C PRO A 11 6.31 -18.66 -9.81
N GLY A 12 6.12 -19.50 -8.79
CA GLY A 12 5.09 -20.55 -8.76
C GLY A 12 3.67 -20.05 -8.44
N ALA A 13 3.50 -18.76 -8.15
CA ALA A 13 2.18 -18.17 -7.99
C ALA A 13 1.46 -18.02 -9.35
N PRO A 14 0.11 -18.05 -9.39
CA PRO A 14 -0.67 -17.69 -10.58
C PRO A 14 -0.25 -16.32 -11.14
N LEU A 15 -0.27 -16.13 -12.46
CA LEU A 15 0.27 -14.94 -13.12
C LEU A 15 -0.34 -13.61 -12.61
N ASN A 16 -1.65 -13.60 -12.34
CA ASN A 16 -2.39 -12.48 -11.74
C ASN A 16 -2.10 -12.27 -10.24
N ARG A 17 -1.35 -13.16 -9.60
CA ARG A 17 -0.88 -13.05 -8.19
C ARG A 17 0.64 -13.01 -8.08
N GLN A 18 1.37 -13.14 -9.18
CA GLN A 18 2.81 -12.88 -9.22
C GLN A 18 3.09 -11.41 -8.93
N ARG A 19 4.20 -11.15 -8.23
CA ARG A 19 4.60 -9.82 -7.79
C ARG A 19 6.08 -9.60 -7.97
N ALA A 20 6.44 -8.44 -8.49
CA ALA A 20 7.81 -7.98 -8.57
C ALA A 20 8.42 -7.76 -7.18
N VAL A 21 9.71 -8.05 -7.05
CA VAL A 21 10.50 -7.78 -5.85
C VAL A 21 10.77 -6.28 -5.75
N LEU A 22 10.28 -5.63 -4.69
CA LEU A 22 10.48 -4.20 -4.45
C LEU A 22 11.85 -3.82 -3.89
N LEU A 23 12.77 -4.78 -3.77
CA LEU A 23 14.14 -4.54 -3.34
C LEU A 23 15.00 -4.13 -4.55
N ALA A 24 15.63 -2.96 -4.44
CA ALA A 24 16.64 -2.50 -5.37
C ALA A 24 17.73 -3.56 -5.60
N THR A 25 18.22 -3.67 -6.84
CA THR A 25 19.38 -4.51 -7.16
C THR A 25 20.66 -3.89 -6.61
N LYS A 26 21.75 -4.69 -6.59
CA LYS A 26 23.10 -4.17 -6.30
C LYS A 26 23.47 -3.04 -7.26
N GLU A 27 22.99 -3.10 -8.50
CA GLU A 27 23.21 -2.06 -9.52
C GLU A 27 22.50 -0.74 -9.17
N SER A 28 21.21 -0.78 -8.82
CA SER A 28 20.51 0.42 -8.30
C SER A 28 21.18 0.96 -7.04
N GLY A 29 21.68 0.09 -6.15
CA GLY A 29 22.53 0.48 -5.03
C GLY A 29 23.77 1.27 -5.47
N LEU A 30 24.48 0.86 -6.53
CA LEU A 30 25.64 1.60 -7.04
C LEU A 30 25.28 3.00 -7.55
N TYR A 31 24.18 3.14 -8.30
CA TYR A 31 23.74 4.46 -8.77
C TYR A 31 23.39 5.40 -7.61
N ARG A 32 22.66 4.89 -6.61
CA ARG A 32 22.25 5.63 -5.41
C ARG A 32 23.42 5.99 -4.48
N ASP A 33 24.18 4.99 -4.06
CA ASP A 33 25.15 5.09 -2.98
C ASP A 33 26.47 5.73 -3.44
N LYS A 34 26.89 5.44 -4.68
CA LYS A 34 28.09 6.05 -5.29
C LYS A 34 27.78 7.29 -6.12
N LYS A 35 26.52 7.72 -6.18
CA LYS A 35 26.05 8.86 -7.01
C LYS A 35 26.53 8.75 -8.46
N LEU A 36 26.39 7.57 -9.05
CA LEU A 36 26.64 7.41 -10.48
C LEU A 36 25.49 8.07 -11.24
N TRP A 37 25.82 8.72 -12.35
CA TRP A 37 24.85 9.40 -13.19
C TRP A 37 24.58 8.57 -14.42
N PHE A 38 23.30 8.41 -14.79
CA PHE A 38 22.96 7.93 -16.11
C PHE A 38 23.44 8.96 -17.15
N PRO A 39 23.97 8.51 -18.31
CA PRO A 39 24.40 9.43 -19.35
C PRO A 39 23.24 10.32 -19.78
N VAL A 40 23.54 11.58 -20.12
CA VAL A 40 22.54 12.54 -20.59
C VAL A 40 21.84 11.95 -21.80
N SER A 41 20.52 11.80 -21.69
CA SER A 41 19.69 11.17 -22.70
C SER A 41 19.54 12.07 -23.93
N HIS A 42 19.19 11.47 -25.08
CA HIS A 42 18.94 12.24 -26.30
C HIS A 42 17.88 13.33 -26.02
N PRO A 43 18.15 14.64 -26.27
CA PRO A 43 17.32 15.72 -25.72
C PRO A 43 15.82 15.63 -26.06
N GLN A 44 15.47 15.09 -27.22
CA GLN A 44 14.08 14.87 -27.64
C GLN A 44 13.30 13.89 -26.73
N LEU A 45 13.97 13.01 -25.98
CA LEU A 45 13.31 12.14 -25.00
C LEU A 45 12.76 12.89 -23.78
N LEU A 46 13.19 14.14 -23.56
CA LEU A 46 12.77 14.98 -22.44
C LEU A 46 11.52 15.84 -22.73
N TYR A 47 10.94 15.74 -23.93
CA TYR A 47 9.78 16.54 -24.34
C TYR A 47 8.62 15.66 -24.81
N GLN A 48 7.45 15.81 -24.18
CA GLN A 48 6.26 14.98 -24.44
C GLN A 48 5.93 14.81 -25.93
N ALA A 49 6.00 15.89 -26.70
CA ALA A 49 5.62 15.92 -28.12
C ALA A 49 6.56 15.10 -29.03
N THR A 50 7.83 14.88 -28.65
CA THR A 50 8.84 14.22 -29.50
C THR A 50 9.41 12.94 -28.90
N ALA A 51 9.17 12.68 -27.61
CA ALA A 51 9.78 11.58 -26.88
C ALA A 51 9.45 10.19 -27.46
N LEU A 52 8.19 9.91 -27.81
CA LEU A 52 7.80 8.61 -28.37
C LEU A 52 8.34 8.36 -29.79
N GLU A 53 8.39 9.41 -30.63
CA GLU A 53 8.96 9.32 -31.98
C GLU A 53 10.49 9.15 -31.93
N CYS A 54 11.15 9.86 -31.03
CA CYS A 54 12.58 9.71 -30.77
C CYS A 54 12.90 8.30 -30.26
N ALA A 55 12.14 7.78 -29.29
CA ALA A 55 12.27 6.42 -28.80
C ALA A 55 12.10 5.37 -29.92
N GLU A 56 11.16 5.59 -30.85
CA GLU A 56 10.97 4.72 -32.00
C GLU A 56 12.16 4.73 -32.96
N LYS A 57 12.70 5.91 -33.29
CA LYS A 57 13.89 6.04 -34.14
C LYS A 57 15.10 5.33 -33.52
N LEU A 58 15.31 5.49 -32.21
CA LEU A 58 16.37 4.79 -31.47
C LEU A 58 16.17 3.26 -31.50
N LEU A 59 14.94 2.77 -31.31
CA LEU A 59 14.65 1.33 -31.38
C LEU A 59 14.87 0.74 -32.78
N ARG A 60 14.54 1.48 -33.83
CA ARG A 60 14.82 1.09 -35.22
C ARG A 60 16.34 1.05 -35.50
N ALA A 61 17.10 2.00 -34.96
CA ALA A 61 18.56 2.00 -35.02
C ALA A 61 19.17 0.80 -34.25
N ASP A 62 18.56 0.41 -33.12
CA ASP A 62 18.88 -0.82 -32.37
C ASP A 62 18.38 -2.11 -33.05
N GLY A 63 17.96 -2.07 -34.32
CA GLY A 63 17.53 -3.22 -35.12
C GLY A 63 16.09 -3.70 -34.88
N VAL A 64 15.25 -2.95 -34.15
CA VAL A 64 13.83 -3.28 -33.96
C VAL A 64 13.00 -2.70 -35.12
N SER A 65 12.68 -3.55 -36.10
CA SER A 65 11.98 -3.14 -37.33
C SER A 65 10.59 -2.51 -37.12
N SER A 66 9.82 -3.01 -36.15
CA SER A 66 8.49 -2.47 -35.77
C SER A 66 8.37 -2.36 -34.25
N PRO A 67 8.80 -1.24 -33.64
CA PRO A 67 8.82 -1.09 -32.18
C PRO A 67 7.42 -1.03 -31.56
N THR A 68 7.14 -1.92 -30.62
CA THR A 68 5.84 -1.93 -29.90
C THR A 68 5.68 -0.68 -29.03
N ARG A 69 4.44 -0.37 -28.61
CA ARG A 69 4.22 0.74 -27.67
C ARG A 69 4.97 0.55 -26.35
N GLN A 70 4.95 -0.66 -25.80
CA GLN A 70 5.70 -1.04 -24.60
C GLN A 70 7.22 -0.82 -24.79
N GLN A 71 7.81 -1.22 -25.92
CA GLN A 71 9.22 -0.98 -26.19
C GLN A 71 9.56 0.52 -26.29
N ARG A 72 8.72 1.32 -26.95
CA ARG A 72 8.87 2.79 -27.03
C ARG A 72 8.80 3.44 -25.64
N LEU A 73 7.84 3.05 -24.82
CA LEU A 73 7.72 3.48 -23.42
C LEU A 73 8.96 3.08 -22.60
N GLY A 74 9.46 1.86 -22.75
CA GLY A 74 10.65 1.37 -22.04
C GLY A 74 11.95 2.14 -22.32
N LYS A 75 12.02 2.85 -23.45
CA LYS A 75 13.13 3.74 -23.83
C LYS A 75 12.98 5.18 -23.33
N LEU A 76 11.80 5.57 -22.84
CA LEU A 76 11.64 6.87 -22.17
C LEU A 76 12.43 6.90 -20.87
N VAL A 77 12.78 8.11 -20.42
CA VAL A 77 13.68 8.33 -19.28
C VAL A 77 13.04 9.22 -18.23
N LEU A 78 13.43 9.07 -16.96
CA LEU A 78 13.02 10.01 -15.92
C LEU A 78 13.74 11.35 -16.09
N SER A 79 12.99 12.44 -16.22
CA SER A 79 13.54 13.81 -16.19
C SER A 79 13.88 14.32 -14.78
N PHE A 80 13.62 13.52 -13.72
CA PHE A 80 13.68 13.95 -12.33
C PHE A 80 14.08 12.83 -11.35
N GLY A 81 14.36 13.20 -10.10
CA GLY A 81 14.53 12.26 -8.98
C GLY A 81 15.92 11.61 -8.90
N GLN A 82 16.08 10.65 -7.99
CA GLN A 82 17.38 9.99 -7.73
C GLN A 82 17.90 9.18 -8.92
N ASN A 83 16.99 8.71 -9.78
CA ASN A 83 17.30 7.94 -10.99
C ASN A 83 17.06 8.81 -12.25
N GLN A 84 17.43 10.08 -12.21
CA GLN A 84 17.34 10.98 -13.38
C GLN A 84 18.14 10.43 -14.56
N ASN A 85 17.61 10.58 -15.77
CA ASN A 85 18.05 9.97 -17.03
C ASN A 85 18.02 8.44 -17.06
N ALA A 86 17.52 7.75 -16.02
CA ALA A 86 17.31 6.30 -16.06
C ALA A 86 16.16 5.95 -17.03
N PRO A 87 16.37 5.00 -17.97
CA PRO A 87 15.30 4.46 -18.79
C PRO A 87 14.24 3.71 -17.98
N PHE A 88 12.99 3.74 -18.44
CA PHE A 88 11.88 3.06 -17.78
C PHE A 88 12.10 1.54 -17.68
N HIS A 89 12.68 0.90 -18.70
CA HIS A 89 13.02 -0.53 -18.63
C HIS A 89 14.02 -0.84 -17.51
N TRP A 90 15.05 -0.01 -17.34
CA TRP A 90 16.07 -0.21 -16.31
C TRP A 90 15.45 -0.16 -14.91
N LEU A 91 14.49 0.74 -14.68
CA LEU A 91 13.74 0.82 -13.41
C LEU A 91 12.93 -0.46 -13.12
N VAL A 92 12.30 -1.06 -14.15
CA VAL A 92 11.55 -2.33 -14.01
C VAL A 92 12.47 -3.49 -13.62
N GLU A 93 13.73 -3.48 -14.05
CA GLU A 93 14.72 -4.53 -13.75
C GLU A 93 15.42 -4.30 -12.41
N ASN A 94 15.72 -3.04 -12.08
CA ASN A 94 16.66 -2.69 -11.02
C ASN A 94 16.06 -1.99 -9.80
N ASP A 95 14.92 -1.28 -9.92
CA ASP A 95 14.35 -0.49 -8.83
C ASP A 95 12.82 -0.33 -8.92
N VAL A 96 12.11 -1.47 -8.94
CA VAL A 96 10.63 -1.49 -8.94
C VAL A 96 10.05 -0.79 -7.71
N GLY A 97 10.77 -0.80 -6.57
CA GLY A 97 10.41 -0.07 -5.37
C GLY A 97 10.32 1.45 -5.60
N TYR A 98 11.33 2.03 -6.26
CA TYR A 98 11.31 3.45 -6.60
C TYR A 98 10.27 3.79 -7.67
N MET A 99 10.16 2.98 -8.72
CA MET A 99 9.12 3.12 -9.74
C MET A 99 7.71 3.12 -9.13
N LYS A 100 7.43 2.19 -8.20
CA LYS A 100 6.18 2.17 -7.46
C LYS A 100 5.94 3.45 -6.66
N CYS A 101 6.96 3.97 -5.99
CA CYS A 101 6.84 5.22 -5.23
C CYS A 101 6.35 6.37 -6.12
N ILE A 102 6.88 6.50 -7.34
CA ILE A 102 6.48 7.54 -8.30
C ILE A 102 5.02 7.33 -8.75
N VAL A 103 4.63 6.11 -9.13
CA VAL A 103 3.26 5.85 -9.62
C VAL A 103 2.21 5.95 -8.50
N ASP A 104 2.52 5.53 -7.28
CA ASP A 104 1.65 5.70 -6.12
C ASP A 104 1.45 7.20 -5.79
N GLU A 105 2.53 8.00 -5.80
CA GLU A 105 2.46 9.45 -5.58
C GLU A 105 1.64 10.14 -6.69
N HIS A 106 1.85 9.74 -7.95
CA HIS A 106 1.09 10.24 -9.11
C HIS A 106 -0.42 9.95 -9.02
N ARG A 107 -0.78 8.74 -8.60
CA ARG A 107 -2.18 8.35 -8.36
C ARG A 107 -2.80 9.18 -7.23
N LEU A 108 -2.04 9.49 -6.17
CA LEU A 108 -2.48 10.37 -5.09
C LEU A 108 -2.66 11.83 -5.54
N GLU A 109 -1.71 12.37 -6.32
CA GLU A 109 -1.79 13.71 -6.92
C GLU A 109 -3.05 13.84 -7.81
N THR A 110 -3.25 12.89 -8.72
CA THR A 110 -4.40 12.85 -9.64
C THR A 110 -5.74 12.72 -8.91
N SER A 111 -5.78 11.96 -7.79
CA SER A 111 -6.97 11.77 -6.97
C SER A 111 -7.39 12.97 -6.12
N ASN A 112 -6.58 14.03 -6.01
CA ASN A 112 -6.83 15.15 -5.10
C ASN A 112 -6.74 16.52 -5.82
N PRO A 113 -7.80 16.94 -6.53
CA PRO A 113 -7.81 18.13 -7.40
C PRO A 113 -7.50 19.45 -6.70
N HIS A 114 -7.56 19.50 -5.37
CA HIS A 114 -7.28 20.72 -4.58
C HIS A 114 -5.78 20.94 -4.31
N LYS A 115 -4.91 19.99 -4.66
CA LYS A 115 -3.44 20.16 -4.60
C LYS A 115 -2.83 20.53 -5.96
N LYS A 116 -3.51 21.36 -6.75
CA LYS A 116 -2.96 21.97 -7.97
C LYS A 116 -1.86 22.99 -7.67
N GLY A 117 -0.69 22.51 -7.28
CA GLY A 117 0.54 23.06 -7.87
C GLY A 117 0.67 22.55 -9.30
N ASP A 118 1.50 23.18 -10.12
CA ASP A 118 1.81 22.65 -11.45
C ASP A 118 2.28 21.20 -11.33
N ALA A 119 1.65 20.30 -12.08
CA ALA A 119 1.94 18.88 -12.01
C ALA A 119 3.27 18.59 -12.74
N VAL A 120 4.38 18.87 -12.04
CA VAL A 120 5.73 18.77 -12.59
C VAL A 120 5.99 17.34 -13.09
N ASN A 121 6.33 17.24 -14.38
CA ASN A 121 6.53 15.98 -15.10
C ASN A 121 5.30 15.05 -15.17
N GLN A 122 4.07 15.57 -15.09
CA GLN A 122 2.81 14.81 -15.23
C GLN A 122 2.87 13.75 -16.34
N TRP A 123 3.20 14.16 -17.58
CA TRP A 123 3.24 13.27 -18.74
C TRP A 123 4.27 12.12 -18.63
N VAL A 124 5.38 12.35 -17.92
CA VAL A 124 6.40 11.32 -17.67
C VAL A 124 5.83 10.28 -16.71
N LYS A 125 5.14 10.74 -15.65
CA LYS A 125 4.48 9.87 -14.67
C LYS A 125 3.29 9.12 -15.28
N ASP A 126 2.54 9.74 -16.20
CA ASP A 126 1.46 9.09 -16.97
C ASP A 126 2.02 7.94 -17.82
N PHE A 127 3.03 8.21 -18.66
CA PHE A 127 3.68 7.18 -19.48
C PHE A 127 4.42 6.11 -18.64
N LEU A 128 4.94 6.47 -17.46
CA LEU A 128 5.52 5.50 -16.53
C LEU A 128 4.42 4.56 -15.99
N THR A 129 3.26 5.12 -15.62
CA THR A 129 2.10 4.35 -15.15
C THR A 129 1.63 3.36 -16.22
N GLU A 130 1.42 3.83 -17.45
CA GLU A 130 1.04 2.97 -18.59
C GLU A 130 2.10 1.89 -18.89
N TYR A 131 3.39 2.23 -18.78
CA TYR A 131 4.46 1.25 -18.93
C TYR A 131 4.41 0.17 -17.85
N THR A 132 4.10 0.55 -16.59
CA THR A 132 3.97 -0.43 -15.50
C THR A 132 2.76 -1.35 -15.64
N GLU A 133 1.66 -0.85 -16.21
CA GLU A 133 0.44 -1.62 -16.50
C GLU A 133 0.68 -2.67 -17.60
N SER A 134 1.72 -2.49 -18.43
CA SER A 134 2.19 -3.50 -19.39
C SER A 134 2.87 -4.72 -18.72
N PHE A 135 3.05 -4.73 -17.40
CA PHE A 135 3.67 -5.82 -16.65
C PHE A 135 2.81 -6.22 -15.44
N PRO A 136 2.04 -7.32 -15.50
CA PRO A 136 1.16 -7.73 -14.40
C PRO A 136 1.87 -7.79 -13.05
N GLN A 137 3.09 -8.32 -12.98
CA GLN A 137 3.84 -8.46 -11.73
C GLN A 137 4.19 -7.12 -11.09
N VAL A 138 4.31 -6.05 -11.88
CA VAL A 138 4.48 -4.67 -11.40
C VAL A 138 3.11 -4.07 -11.08
N SER A 139 2.13 -4.10 -12.01
CA SER A 139 0.78 -3.54 -11.82
C SER A 139 0.06 -4.07 -10.57
N ASN A 140 0.09 -5.40 -10.34
CA ASN A 140 -0.46 -6.07 -9.15
C ASN A 140 0.15 -5.56 -7.83
N THR A 141 1.28 -4.85 -7.91
CA THR A 141 1.94 -4.22 -6.76
C THR A 141 1.61 -2.73 -6.66
N LEU A 142 1.17 -2.07 -7.74
CA LEU A 142 0.74 -0.67 -7.79
C LEU A 142 -0.74 -0.48 -7.46
N GLU A 143 -1.58 -1.46 -7.76
CA GLU A 143 -2.97 -1.52 -7.32
C GLU A 143 -3.04 -1.54 -5.79
N ALA A 144 -3.71 -0.54 -5.21
CA ALA A 144 -3.45 -0.12 -3.82
C ALA A 144 -3.84 -1.15 -2.74
N ASN A 145 -4.75 -2.08 -3.05
CA ASN A 145 -4.94 -3.35 -2.35
C ASN A 145 -5.57 -4.33 -3.34
N VAL A 146 -4.98 -5.51 -3.54
CA VAL A 146 -5.59 -6.59 -4.34
C VAL A 146 -5.56 -7.85 -3.49
N ASP A 147 -6.62 -8.25 -2.79
CA ASP A 147 -7.75 -7.43 -2.31
C ASP A 147 -7.70 -7.38 -0.78
N ARG A 148 -6.56 -6.85 -0.30
CA ARG A 148 -5.95 -7.15 1.01
C ARG A 148 -5.52 -8.65 1.05
N CYS A 149 -4.22 -8.96 0.94
CA CYS A 149 -3.68 -10.34 0.90
C CYS A 149 -2.66 -10.66 2.00
N ILE A 150 -2.59 -11.93 2.41
CA ILE A 150 -1.78 -12.45 3.52
C ILE A 150 -0.34 -12.79 3.07
N HIS A 151 0.43 -11.77 2.69
CA HIS A 151 1.79 -12.01 2.21
C HIS A 151 2.80 -12.36 3.32
N GLY A 152 3.74 -13.25 2.97
CA GLY A 152 4.85 -13.65 3.84
C GLY A 152 4.43 -14.46 5.08
N GLN A 153 3.23 -15.06 5.08
CA GLN A 153 2.85 -16.07 6.06
C GLN A 153 2.94 -17.45 5.41
N THR A 154 3.70 -18.34 6.04
CA THR A 154 4.02 -19.66 5.47
C THR A 154 2.76 -20.50 5.24
N GLY A 155 2.54 -20.92 3.98
CA GLY A 155 1.39 -21.71 3.56
C GLY A 155 0.15 -20.90 3.17
N PHE A 156 0.21 -19.56 3.22
CA PHE A 156 -0.91 -18.65 2.90
C PHE A 156 -0.47 -17.45 2.03
N GLU A 157 0.75 -17.46 1.47
CA GLU A 157 1.44 -16.32 0.85
C GLU A 157 0.68 -15.68 -0.33
N HIS A 158 -0.22 -16.44 -0.93
CA HIS A 158 -1.01 -16.11 -2.12
C HIS A 158 -2.49 -15.86 -1.82
N LEU A 159 -2.93 -16.04 -0.57
CA LEU A 159 -4.35 -15.89 -0.22
C LEU A 159 -4.75 -14.43 0.00
N THR A 160 -5.97 -14.10 -0.40
CA THR A 160 -6.65 -12.88 0.02
C THR A 160 -7.06 -12.97 1.49
N PHE A 161 -7.40 -11.82 2.09
CA PHE A 161 -7.99 -11.76 3.43
C PHE A 161 -9.38 -12.42 3.45
N GLU A 162 -10.09 -12.40 2.32
CA GLU A 162 -11.38 -13.09 2.15
C GLU A 162 -11.17 -14.61 2.12
N GLU A 163 -10.29 -15.13 1.27
CA GLU A 163 -9.93 -16.56 1.23
C GLU A 163 -9.42 -17.05 2.61
N MET A 164 -8.64 -16.23 3.31
CA MET A 164 -8.16 -16.53 4.66
C MET A 164 -9.29 -16.46 5.72
N TRP A 165 -10.27 -15.58 5.52
CA TRP A 165 -11.44 -15.46 6.38
C TRP A 165 -12.38 -16.64 6.21
N ASP A 166 -12.62 -17.08 4.98
CA ASP A 166 -13.44 -18.24 4.66
C ASP A 166 -12.84 -19.52 5.25
N LEU A 167 -11.52 -19.72 5.12
CA LEU A 167 -10.83 -20.83 5.78
C LEU A 167 -10.91 -20.74 7.32
N TYR A 168 -10.93 -19.53 7.88
CA TYR A 168 -11.03 -19.31 9.33
C TYR A 168 -12.46 -19.56 9.86
N SER A 169 -13.50 -19.08 9.16
CA SER A 169 -14.90 -19.18 9.57
C SER A 169 -15.45 -20.61 9.41
N ASN A 170 -15.06 -21.29 8.34
CA ASN A 170 -15.44 -22.68 8.06
C ASN A 170 -14.98 -23.69 9.12
N PHE A 171 -14.04 -23.36 10.01
CA PHE A 171 -13.60 -24.25 11.10
C PHE A 171 -14.76 -24.72 12.00
N SER A 172 -15.77 -23.86 12.20
CA SER A 172 -16.96 -24.20 13.00
C SER A 172 -17.84 -25.24 12.30
N ILE A 173 -18.02 -25.11 10.97
CA ILE A 173 -18.77 -26.04 10.13
C ILE A 173 -18.02 -27.36 9.99
N GLN A 174 -16.70 -27.31 9.73
CA GLN A 174 -15.80 -28.46 9.62
C GLN A 174 -15.80 -29.34 10.89
N LYS A 175 -16.03 -28.77 12.07
CA LYS A 175 -16.20 -29.53 13.32
C LYS A 175 -17.57 -30.19 13.50
N ARG A 176 -18.63 -29.59 12.96
CA ARG A 176 -20.00 -30.12 13.06
C ARG A 176 -20.28 -31.16 11.98
N GLU A 177 -19.78 -30.92 10.78
CA GLU A 177 -20.09 -31.67 9.56
C GLU A 177 -18.79 -32.06 8.83
N PRO A 178 -17.95 -32.94 9.42
CA PRO A 178 -16.66 -33.30 8.85
C PRO A 178 -16.78 -34.00 7.49
N GLU A 179 -17.90 -34.68 7.20
CA GLU A 179 -18.13 -35.37 5.92
C GLU A 179 -18.10 -34.42 4.71
N ARG A 180 -18.38 -33.12 4.89
CA ARG A 180 -18.40 -32.12 3.79
C ARG A 180 -17.03 -31.75 3.23
N PHE A 181 -15.93 -32.15 3.87
CA PHE A 181 -14.58 -31.69 3.55
C PHE A 181 -13.61 -32.84 3.32
N THR A 182 -12.76 -32.74 2.30
CA THR A 182 -11.64 -33.67 2.10
C THR A 182 -10.62 -33.57 3.23
N GLN A 183 -9.76 -34.57 3.38
CA GLN A 183 -8.71 -34.56 4.40
C GLN A 183 -7.76 -33.36 4.25
N GLU A 184 -7.37 -33.04 3.01
CA GLU A 184 -6.52 -31.87 2.70
C GLU A 184 -7.20 -30.53 3.04
N GLN A 185 -8.51 -30.42 2.79
CA GLN A 185 -9.29 -29.24 3.16
C GLN A 185 -9.37 -29.09 4.69
N LYS A 186 -9.64 -30.19 5.42
CA LYS A 186 -9.65 -30.21 6.90
C LYS A 186 -8.32 -29.73 7.49
N GLU A 187 -7.20 -30.22 6.96
CA GLU A 187 -5.86 -29.82 7.39
C GLU A 187 -5.56 -28.34 7.07
N THR A 188 -6.05 -27.84 5.95
CA THR A 188 -5.87 -26.44 5.54
C THR A 188 -6.72 -25.48 6.39
N ILE A 189 -7.98 -25.80 6.62
CA ILE A 189 -8.89 -25.07 7.54
C ILE A 189 -8.30 -25.06 8.97
N GLN A 190 -7.85 -26.22 9.48
CA GLN A 190 -7.26 -26.33 10.81
C GLN A 190 -5.96 -25.50 10.95
N ARG A 191 -5.10 -25.48 9.92
CA ARG A 191 -3.88 -24.63 9.89
C ARG A 191 -4.22 -23.14 9.84
N ALA A 192 -5.21 -22.76 9.04
CA ALA A 192 -5.68 -21.38 8.91
C ALA A 192 -6.23 -20.89 10.26
N HIS A 193 -7.17 -21.63 10.85
CA HIS A 193 -7.77 -21.30 12.15
C HIS A 193 -6.70 -21.07 13.23
N THR A 194 -5.80 -22.03 13.44
CA THR A 194 -4.71 -21.92 14.44
C THR A 194 -3.81 -20.71 14.21
N SER A 195 -3.54 -20.36 12.94
CA SER A 195 -2.70 -19.21 12.59
C SER A 195 -3.41 -17.89 12.89
N VAL A 196 -4.66 -17.74 12.47
CA VAL A 196 -5.46 -16.52 12.69
C VAL A 196 -5.76 -16.32 14.16
N THR A 197 -6.16 -17.35 14.92
CA THR A 197 -6.36 -17.25 16.38
C THR A 197 -5.09 -16.77 17.07
N ARG A 198 -3.90 -17.29 16.69
CA ARG A 198 -2.62 -16.82 17.23
C ARG A 198 -2.37 -15.34 16.91
N TRP A 199 -2.64 -14.90 15.69
CA TRP A 199 -2.47 -13.49 15.30
C TRP A 199 -3.44 -12.56 16.06
N LEU A 200 -4.72 -12.95 16.19
CA LEU A 200 -5.75 -12.22 16.92
C LEU A 200 -5.48 -12.12 18.43
N ASN A 201 -4.75 -13.09 19.00
CA ASN A 201 -4.33 -13.07 20.41
C ASN A 201 -2.95 -12.42 20.62
N THR A 202 -2.17 -12.16 19.57
CA THR A 202 -0.83 -11.53 19.67
C THR A 202 -0.95 -10.02 19.88
N PRO A 203 -0.48 -9.42 20.99
CA PRO A 203 -0.62 -7.98 21.24
C PRO A 203 -0.14 -7.11 20.05
N VAL A 204 -0.80 -5.96 19.82
CA VAL A 204 -0.45 -5.06 18.70
C VAL A 204 1.01 -4.59 18.79
N THR A 205 1.51 -4.37 20.01
CA THR A 205 2.93 -4.05 20.30
C THR A 205 3.92 -5.15 19.90
N ARG A 206 3.46 -6.40 19.77
CA ARG A 206 4.25 -7.56 19.32
C ARG A 206 3.95 -7.96 17.87
N SER A 207 3.08 -7.23 17.17
CA SER A 207 2.68 -7.52 15.79
C SER A 207 3.72 -6.98 14.79
N THR A 208 4.68 -7.83 14.41
CA THR A 208 5.81 -7.47 13.53
C THR A 208 5.37 -7.12 12.10
N SER A 209 4.34 -7.77 11.57
CA SER A 209 3.86 -7.55 10.20
C SER A 209 2.79 -6.45 10.12
N VAL A 210 2.91 -5.57 9.12
CA VAL A 210 1.84 -4.63 8.72
C VAL A 210 0.61 -5.41 8.22
N GLN A 211 0.80 -6.54 7.53
CA GLN A 211 -0.32 -7.33 7.00
C GLN A 211 -1.11 -8.01 8.12
N MET A 212 -0.46 -8.53 9.16
CA MET A 212 -1.16 -9.04 10.36
C MET A 212 -2.04 -7.97 11.01
N ARG A 213 -1.55 -6.72 11.11
CA ARG A 213 -2.32 -5.60 11.67
C ARG A 213 -3.52 -5.23 10.77
N ARG A 214 -3.33 -5.21 9.46
CA ARG A 214 -4.42 -4.99 8.48
C ARG A 214 -5.47 -6.11 8.52
N PHE A 215 -5.05 -7.37 8.61
CA PHE A 215 -5.97 -8.51 8.62
C PHE A 215 -6.73 -8.62 9.95
N ARG A 216 -6.09 -8.38 11.09
CA ARG A 216 -6.77 -8.22 12.38
C ARG A 216 -7.90 -7.19 12.26
N LYS A 217 -7.63 -6.02 11.66
CA LYS A 217 -8.67 -5.01 11.45
C LYS A 217 -9.81 -5.55 10.58
N TYR A 218 -9.51 -6.15 9.41
CA TYR A 218 -10.51 -6.75 8.53
C TYR A 218 -11.41 -7.77 9.25
N VAL A 219 -10.84 -8.63 10.10
CA VAL A 219 -11.61 -9.60 10.91
C VAL A 219 -12.53 -8.93 11.93
N HIS A 220 -12.11 -7.83 12.55
CA HIS A 220 -12.98 -7.06 13.46
C HIS A 220 -14.09 -6.34 12.68
N ASP A 221 -13.75 -5.70 11.57
CA ASP A 221 -14.71 -5.01 10.68
C ASP A 221 -15.81 -6.01 10.21
N ARG A 222 -15.43 -7.18 9.69
CA ARG A 222 -16.36 -8.25 9.24
C ARG A 222 -17.31 -8.74 10.33
N LYS A 223 -16.80 -9.04 11.54
CA LYS A 223 -17.64 -9.49 12.66
C LYS A 223 -18.63 -8.41 13.12
N GLN A 224 -18.25 -7.14 13.00
CA GLN A 224 -19.16 -6.04 13.27
C GLN A 224 -20.27 -5.95 12.22
N GLU A 225 -19.94 -6.11 10.92
CA GLU A 225 -20.91 -6.20 9.83
C GLU A 225 -21.95 -7.31 10.11
N GLU A 226 -21.49 -8.55 10.37
CA GLU A 226 -22.35 -9.71 10.68
C GLU A 226 -23.32 -9.43 11.84
N SER A 227 -22.81 -8.90 12.96
CA SER A 227 -23.64 -8.55 14.11
C SER A 227 -24.69 -7.48 13.78
N SER A 228 -24.31 -6.46 13.01
CA SER A 228 -25.21 -5.36 12.64
C SER A 228 -26.27 -5.74 11.62
N SER A 229 -26.03 -6.75 10.76
CA SER A 229 -27.05 -7.30 9.86
C SER A 229 -28.12 -8.02 10.68
N SER A 230 -27.70 -8.94 11.56
CA SER A 230 -28.62 -9.74 12.38
C SER A 230 -29.56 -8.91 13.27
N GLN A 231 -29.13 -7.72 13.69
CA GLN A 231 -29.98 -6.78 14.43
C GLN A 231 -31.00 -6.04 13.56
N ARG A 232 -30.73 -5.79 12.28
CA ARG A 232 -31.72 -5.18 11.37
C ARG A 232 -32.80 -6.18 10.98
N ASP A 233 -32.39 -7.40 10.66
CA ASP A 233 -33.30 -8.51 10.33
C ASP A 233 -34.21 -8.87 11.54
N SER A 234 -33.75 -8.58 12.77
CA SER A 234 -34.54 -8.72 14.01
C SER A 234 -35.48 -7.54 14.31
N LEU A 235 -35.28 -6.38 13.67
CA LEU A 235 -36.13 -5.19 13.84
C LEU A 235 -37.17 -5.04 12.72
N SER A 236 -36.95 -5.65 11.55
CA SER A 236 -37.93 -5.68 10.45
C SER A 236 -39.06 -6.71 10.63
N SER A 237 -39.23 -7.30 11.82
CA SER A 237 -40.34 -8.22 12.13
C SER A 237 -41.35 -7.65 13.14
N LEU A 238 -41.30 -6.34 13.41
CA LEU A 238 -42.21 -5.63 14.31
C LEU A 238 -42.76 -4.34 13.67
N ASP A 239 -43.29 -4.48 12.45
CA ASP A 239 -44.16 -3.48 11.84
C ASP A 239 -45.35 -4.21 11.19
N ASN A 240 -46.44 -4.37 11.95
CA ASN A 240 -47.83 -4.47 11.48
C ASN A 240 -48.75 -4.21 12.69
N ASP A 241 -49.78 -3.37 12.46
CA ASP A 241 -50.97 -3.12 13.29
C ASP A 241 -50.68 -2.54 14.71
N ASP A 242 -50.94 -1.25 14.99
CA ASP A 242 -52.25 -0.59 14.95
C ASP A 242 -52.19 0.93 14.69
N GLU A 243 -53.26 1.48 14.11
CA GLU A 243 -53.59 2.90 14.15
C GLU A 243 -54.18 3.26 15.54
N ASP A 244 -53.85 4.43 16.12
CA ASP A 244 -54.77 5.58 16.29
C ASP A 244 -54.28 6.65 17.32
N ALA A 245 -54.97 7.80 17.33
CA ALA A 245 -55.09 8.77 18.45
C ALA A 245 -53.91 9.72 18.83
N GLU A 246 -53.83 10.81 18.06
CA GLU A 246 -53.77 12.24 18.49
C GLU A 246 -53.28 12.66 19.92
N LYS A 247 -52.44 13.72 19.91
CA LYS A 247 -52.51 14.92 20.79
C LYS A 247 -51.88 14.92 22.20
N VAL A 248 -50.92 15.83 22.42
CA VAL A 248 -51.00 17.08 23.24
C VAL A 248 -49.58 17.63 23.45
N ALA A 249 -49.43 18.96 23.49
CA ALA A 249 -48.15 19.68 23.56
C ALA A 249 -47.87 20.33 24.92
N ALA A 250 -46.59 20.69 25.11
CA ALA A 250 -46.05 21.59 26.16
C ALA A 250 -46.12 21.01 27.61
N SER A 251 -45.32 21.46 28.60
CA SER A 251 -44.33 22.55 28.76
C SER A 251 -43.38 22.13 29.93
N VAL A 252 -42.19 22.67 30.25
CA VAL A 252 -41.85 23.98 30.86
C VAL A 252 -40.32 23.99 31.17
N GLU A 253 -39.63 25.16 31.08
CA GLU A 253 -38.33 25.60 31.68
C GLU A 253 -37.10 24.65 31.68
N ASP A 254 -35.87 25.03 31.29
CA ASP A 254 -35.17 26.31 31.09
C ASP A 254 -34.95 27.22 32.32
N SER A 255 -33.91 26.94 33.10
CA SER A 255 -32.84 27.91 33.39
C SER A 255 -31.81 27.38 34.40
N LEU A 256 -30.52 27.47 34.06
CA LEU A 256 -29.50 28.08 34.93
C LEU A 256 -28.18 28.26 34.16
N THR A 257 -27.88 29.50 33.80
CA THR A 257 -26.61 29.89 33.16
C THR A 257 -25.53 30.19 34.21
N SER A 258 -24.34 29.59 34.08
CA SER A 258 -23.11 30.26 34.56
C SER A 258 -21.80 29.73 33.96
N LYS A 259 -21.08 30.65 33.30
CA LYS A 259 -19.62 30.75 33.17
C LYS A 259 -18.83 29.57 32.57
N ARG A 260 -18.41 29.76 31.32
CA ARG A 260 -17.09 29.31 30.81
C ARG A 260 -15.96 30.06 31.57
N PRO A 261 -14.74 29.51 31.59
CA PRO A 261 -13.80 29.87 30.52
C PRO A 261 -13.26 28.67 29.72
N VAL A 262 -12.61 29.00 28.61
CA VAL A 262 -12.09 28.12 27.55
C VAL A 262 -10.71 27.56 27.93
N THR A 263 -10.42 26.29 27.60
CA THR A 263 -9.23 25.89 26.78
C THR A 263 -9.13 24.37 26.55
N GLY A 264 -8.68 24.01 25.33
CA GLY A 264 -7.84 22.84 25.07
C GLY A 264 -8.45 21.44 25.06
N ASP A 265 -8.87 20.97 23.88
CA ASP A 265 -8.33 19.68 23.40
C ASP A 265 -8.37 19.59 21.85
N ALA A 266 -7.25 19.95 21.23
CA ALA A 266 -7.00 19.78 19.80
C ALA A 266 -5.82 18.81 19.52
N GLU A 267 -5.30 18.15 20.54
CA GLU A 267 -4.08 17.34 20.45
C GLU A 267 -4.35 15.86 20.17
N THR A 268 -5.44 15.32 20.71
CA THR A 268 -5.88 13.95 20.42
C THR A 268 -6.15 13.70 18.93
N ARG A 269 -6.45 14.74 18.15
CA ARG A 269 -6.66 14.65 16.68
C ARG A 269 -5.39 14.85 15.83
N LYS A 270 -4.23 15.17 16.43
CA LYS A 270 -2.93 15.26 15.73
C LYS A 270 -2.17 13.93 15.67
N LEU A 271 -2.22 13.12 16.73
CA LEU A 271 -1.41 11.90 16.86
C LEU A 271 -1.69 10.82 15.78
N LEU A 272 -2.92 10.74 15.23
CA LEU A 272 -3.20 9.83 14.12
C LEU A 272 -2.68 10.28 12.75
N LYS A 273 -2.34 11.57 12.55
CA LYS A 273 -1.79 12.06 11.27
C LYS A 273 -0.27 11.85 11.17
N THR A 274 0.45 11.84 12.29
CA THR A 274 1.92 11.72 12.31
C THR A 274 2.42 10.32 11.93
N CYS A 275 1.62 9.26 12.15
CA CYS A 275 2.08 7.88 11.89
C CYS A 275 2.15 7.55 10.38
N CYS A 276 1.31 8.17 9.55
CA CYS A 276 1.39 8.04 8.08
C CYS A 276 2.49 8.92 7.46
N SER A 277 2.88 10.04 8.10
CA SER A 277 3.96 10.88 7.58
C SER A 277 5.34 10.24 7.76
N CYS A 278 5.57 9.42 8.79
CA CYS A 278 6.92 8.88 9.07
C CYS A 278 7.49 7.97 7.96
N PHE A 279 6.64 7.24 7.21
CA PHE A 279 7.13 6.38 6.12
C PHE A 279 7.41 7.16 4.82
N TYR A 280 6.68 8.26 4.58
CA TYR A 280 6.88 9.13 3.41
C TYR A 280 7.87 10.29 3.64
N SER A 281 8.05 10.73 4.89
CA SER A 281 9.00 11.80 5.24
C SER A 281 10.44 11.34 5.20
N TRP A 282 10.74 10.05 5.41
CA TRP A 282 12.11 9.54 5.28
C TRP A 282 12.65 9.74 3.84
N CYS A 283 11.81 9.48 2.82
CA CYS A 283 12.16 9.79 1.42
C CYS A 283 12.20 11.29 1.09
N ARG A 284 11.61 12.16 1.93
CA ARG A 284 11.46 13.60 1.65
C ARG A 284 12.44 14.51 2.40
N SER A 285 13.23 13.95 3.32
CA SER A 285 14.14 14.69 4.22
C SER A 285 15.62 14.39 3.95
N SER A 286 15.97 13.94 2.75
CA SER A 286 17.35 13.73 2.33
C SER A 286 17.57 14.24 0.91
N TRP A 287 17.83 15.55 0.83
CA TRP A 287 19.02 16.20 0.26
C TRP A 287 18.85 17.72 0.55
N PRO A 288 19.92 18.50 0.85
CA PRO A 288 21.33 18.19 0.63
C PRO A 288 22.22 18.17 1.91
N LEU A 289 23.49 17.81 1.70
CA LEU A 289 24.65 17.90 2.61
C LEU A 289 24.78 16.85 3.75
N CYS A 290 26.04 16.54 4.09
CA CYS A 290 26.54 15.46 4.96
C CYS A 290 26.21 14.03 4.44
N SER A 291 27.13 13.18 3.99
CA SER A 291 28.54 12.93 4.39
C SER A 291 28.73 12.18 5.71
N CYS A 292 27.90 11.17 5.99
CA CYS A 292 28.30 9.92 6.65
C CYS A 292 27.12 8.94 6.69
N TRP A 293 27.40 7.65 6.44
CA TRP A 293 26.84 6.49 7.16
C TRP A 293 27.53 5.22 6.65
N SER A 294 28.78 5.04 7.09
CA SER A 294 29.49 3.77 6.97
C SER A 294 29.12 2.88 8.15
N SER A 295 28.60 1.69 7.88
CA SER A 295 28.24 0.65 8.86
C SER A 295 27.08 0.98 9.81
N TRP A 296 26.23 -0.01 10.08
CA TRP A 296 26.03 -0.53 11.45
C TRP A 296 25.28 -1.87 11.36
N SER A 297 26.02 -2.95 11.62
CA SER A 297 25.43 -4.25 11.92
C SER A 297 24.97 -4.28 13.39
N ARG A 298 23.83 -4.94 13.66
CA ARG A 298 23.37 -5.43 14.99
C ARG A 298 23.58 -4.51 16.21
N VAL A 299 22.50 -4.09 16.86
CA VAL A 299 22.36 -4.15 18.34
C VAL A 299 20.88 -3.98 18.74
N ARG A 300 20.48 -4.62 19.85
CA ARG A 300 19.18 -4.44 20.54
C ARG A 300 19.30 -3.30 21.57
N CYS A 301 18.32 -2.41 21.65
CA CYS A 301 17.82 -1.78 22.88
C CYS A 301 16.39 -1.25 22.59
N TRP A 302 15.32 -1.47 23.37
CA TRP A 302 15.12 -1.17 24.81
C TRP A 302 15.37 0.29 25.16
N ILE A 303 14.31 1.11 25.17
CA ILE A 303 14.23 2.33 25.97
C ILE A 303 12.88 2.36 26.68
N PHE A 304 12.94 2.52 28.00
CA PHE A 304 11.82 2.71 28.93
C PHE A 304 11.53 4.23 29.05
N CYS A 305 10.31 4.61 29.39
CA CYS A 305 10.03 6.02 29.73
C CYS A 305 10.73 6.43 31.02
N CYS A 306 11.19 7.68 31.09
CA CYS A 306 11.17 8.46 32.34
C CYS A 306 11.14 9.97 32.02
N CYS A 307 10.16 10.67 32.59
CA CYS A 307 10.01 12.11 32.50
C CYS A 307 10.81 12.79 33.63
N VAL A 308 11.57 13.85 33.32
CA VAL A 308 11.89 14.92 34.29
C VAL A 308 11.89 16.24 33.52
N GLY A 309 11.15 17.24 34.02
CA GLY A 309 11.06 18.58 33.42
C GLY A 309 12.21 19.50 33.85
N PRO A 310 12.37 20.67 33.20
CA PRO A 310 13.43 21.61 33.52
C PRO A 310 13.10 22.47 34.74
N THR A 311 14.06 22.66 35.63
CA THR A 311 14.08 23.75 36.62
C THR A 311 15.31 24.62 36.40
N HIS A 312 15.11 25.93 36.44
CA HIS A 312 16.16 26.94 36.31
C HIS A 312 17.23 26.82 37.42
N CYS A 313 18.49 27.02 37.05
CA CYS A 313 19.33 28.14 37.49
C CYS A 313 20.53 28.29 36.53
#